data_AF-A0A0N8PQU2-F1
#
_entry.id   AF-A0A0N8PQU2-F1
#
_cell.length_a   1.000
_cell.length_b   1.000
_cell.length_c   1.000
_cell.angle_alpha   90.00
_cell.angle_beta   90.00
_cell.angle_gamma   90.00
#
_symmetry.space_group_name_H-M   'P 1'
#
loop_
_entity.id
_entity.type
_entity.pdbx_description
1 polymer ?
#
loop_
_entity_poly.entity_id
_entity_poly.type
_entity_poly.pdbx_seq_one_letter_code
_entity_poly.pdbx_strand_id
1 'polypeptide(L)'
;FQPSATLRSRGGQLEAWDTATVAQALERGLVPIVHGDVAFDAAQGSAIISTEQLLEALGREPALRPGRVVLVGEAGVYTADPRSNPAAERIPRISAQNIDAVLRGAGGSHGADVTGGMRSKVELMWRLVQTLPGLQVQLIGPEPGLLAAALLGNAPDAGTIIAE
;
A
#
# COMPACT_ATOMS: atom_id res chain seq x y z
N PHE A 1 11.24 3.37 15.09
CA PHE A 1 11.63 3.26 13.67
C PHE A 1 11.25 4.58 13.02
N GLN A 2 12.14 5.57 13.01
CA GLN A 2 11.83 6.90 12.45
C GLN A 2 12.23 6.89 10.98
N PRO A 3 11.30 6.86 10.01
CA PRO A 3 11.66 6.64 8.62
C PRO A 3 12.52 7.78 8.06
N SER A 4 12.20 9.04 8.35
CA SER A 4 13.02 10.21 7.95
C SER A 4 14.50 10.16 8.35
N ALA A 5 14.87 9.37 9.37
CA ALA A 5 16.27 9.19 9.76
C ALA A 5 17.02 8.12 8.94
N THR A 6 16.30 7.30 8.17
CA THR A 6 16.83 6.07 7.53
C THR A 6 16.48 5.94 6.05
N LEU A 7 15.57 6.78 5.53
CA LEU A 7 15.17 6.79 4.12
C LEU A 7 16.06 7.71 3.29
N ARG A 8 16.35 7.27 2.07
CA ARG A 8 16.86 8.13 0.99
C ARG A 8 15.99 7.95 -0.25
N SER A 9 15.79 9.03 -1.00
CA SER A 9 14.98 9.00 -2.21
C SER A 9 15.68 9.67 -3.39
N ARG A 10 15.13 9.46 -4.58
CA ARG A 10 15.49 10.17 -5.80
C ARG A 10 14.26 10.34 -6.67
N GLY A 11 13.96 11.58 -7.06
CA GLY A 11 12.82 11.89 -7.92
C GLY A 11 11.49 11.42 -7.33
N GLY A 12 11.34 11.48 -6.00
CA GLY A 12 10.12 11.07 -5.31
C GLY A 12 9.97 9.57 -5.05
N GLN A 13 10.95 8.76 -5.44
CA GLN A 13 10.94 7.31 -5.24
C GLN A 13 11.95 6.89 -4.18
N LEU A 14 11.57 5.92 -3.34
CA LEU A 14 12.47 5.32 -2.36
C LEU A 14 13.68 4.69 -3.05
N GLU A 15 14.89 5.13 -2.70
CA GLU A 15 16.16 4.64 -3.25
C GLU A 15 16.84 3.67 -2.27
N ALA A 16 16.79 3.96 -0.97
CA ALA A 16 17.40 3.14 0.07
C ALA A 16 16.66 3.29 1.40
N TRP A 17 16.60 2.20 2.17
CA TRP A 17 16.09 2.18 3.53
C TRP A 17 16.83 1.14 4.37
N ASP A 18 17.36 1.54 5.52
CA ASP A 18 17.87 0.60 6.53
C ASP A 18 16.72 0.01 7.36
N THR A 19 16.33 -1.21 7.04
CA THR A 19 15.24 -1.96 7.68
C THR A 19 15.74 -2.93 8.77
N ALA A 20 17.04 -2.98 9.08
CA ALA A 20 17.62 -4.00 9.96
C ALA A 20 16.98 -4.02 11.35
N THR A 21 16.66 -2.84 11.89
CA THR A 21 16.00 -2.72 13.20
C THR A 21 14.55 -3.22 13.16
N VAL A 22 13.83 -3.04 12.04
CA VAL A 22 12.47 -3.54 11.85
C VAL A 22 12.47 -5.07 11.86
N ALA A 23 13.41 -5.68 11.13
CA ALA A 23 13.59 -7.12 11.10
C ALA A 23 13.90 -7.68 12.51
N GLN A 24 14.86 -7.09 13.23
CA GLN A 24 15.21 -7.52 14.59
C GLN A 24 14.05 -7.39 15.58
N ALA A 25 13.19 -6.38 15.42
CA ALA A 25 12.02 -6.22 16.27
C ALA A 25 11.01 -7.35 16.04
N LEU A 26 10.76 -7.71 14.78
CA LEU A 26 9.86 -8.79 14.41
C LEU A 26 10.39 -10.16 14.84
N GLU A 27 11.69 -10.41 14.69
CA GLU A 27 12.37 -11.61 15.20
C GLU A 27 12.20 -11.78 16.72
N ARG A 28 12.04 -10.68 17.46
CA ARG A 28 11.81 -10.66 18.91
C ARG A 28 10.34 -10.68 19.31
N GLY A 29 9.42 -10.84 18.35
CA GLY A 29 7.98 -10.86 18.60
C GLY A 29 7.38 -9.49 18.93
N LEU A 30 8.07 -8.39 18.58
CA LEU A 30 7.56 -7.03 18.73
C LEU A 30 6.74 -6.62 17.51
N VAL A 31 5.90 -5.60 17.68
CA VAL A 31 5.11 -4.99 16.59
C VAL A 31 5.74 -3.64 16.22
N PRO A 32 6.58 -3.57 15.17
CA PRO A 32 7.16 -2.31 14.74
C PRO A 32 6.09 -1.41 14.15
N ILE A 33 6.17 -0.12 14.48
CA ILE A 33 5.31 0.93 13.93
C ILE A 33 6.15 1.76 12.97
N VAL A 34 5.68 1.88 11.73
CA VAL A 34 6.25 2.70 10.65
C VAL A 34 5.15 3.57 10.05
N HIS A 35 5.53 4.67 9.39
CA HIS A 35 4.60 5.59 8.75
C HIS A 35 5.26 6.24 7.53
N GLY A 36 4.49 6.72 6.56
CA GLY A 36 5.04 7.60 5.53
C GLY A 36 5.75 8.82 6.15
N ASP A 37 6.81 9.29 5.52
CA ASP A 37 7.66 10.35 6.07
C ASP A 37 8.40 11.10 4.96
N VAL A 38 8.98 12.24 5.31
CA VAL A 38 9.89 12.97 4.44
C VAL A 38 11.23 12.24 4.34
N ALA A 39 11.81 12.20 3.16
CA ALA A 39 13.16 11.73 2.90
C ALA A 39 13.98 12.82 2.20
N PHE A 40 15.30 12.80 2.41
CA PHE A 40 16.21 13.56 1.57
C PHE A 40 16.20 12.96 0.16
N ASP A 41 15.95 13.82 -0.82
CA ASP A 41 15.85 13.42 -2.22
C ASP A 41 17.02 13.96 -3.04
N ALA A 42 17.74 13.07 -3.71
CA ALA A 42 18.93 13.42 -4.47
C ALA A 42 18.65 14.26 -5.74
N ALA A 43 17.41 14.30 -6.24
CA ALA A 43 17.04 15.05 -7.45
C ALA A 43 16.29 16.36 -7.14
N GLN A 44 15.51 16.39 -6.07
CA GLN A 44 14.62 17.52 -5.73
C GLN A 44 14.77 18.03 -4.28
N GLY A 45 15.82 17.60 -3.58
CA GLY A 45 16.14 18.01 -2.21
C GLY A 45 15.36 17.23 -1.14
N SER A 46 14.04 17.13 -1.28
CA SER A 46 13.21 16.29 -0.41
C SER A 46 12.02 15.66 -1.14
N ALA A 47 11.50 14.57 -0.60
CA ALA A 47 10.30 13.92 -1.09
C ALA A 47 9.47 13.34 0.06
N ILE A 48 8.16 13.21 -0.16
CA ILE A 48 7.29 12.43 0.72
C ILE A 48 7.30 10.99 0.23
N ILE A 49 7.75 10.08 1.09
CA ILE A 49 7.67 8.64 0.86
C ILE A 49 6.41 8.12 1.53
N SER A 50 5.48 7.60 0.72
CA SER A 50 4.20 7.11 1.21
C SER A 50 4.35 5.81 2.00
N THR A 51 3.38 5.52 2.86
CA THR A 51 3.33 4.23 3.58
C THR A 51 3.31 3.06 2.59
N GLU A 52 2.66 3.20 1.42
CA GLU A 52 2.63 2.16 0.39
C GLU A 52 4.02 1.89 -0.21
N GLN A 53 4.85 2.92 -0.43
CA GLN A 53 6.24 2.72 -0.86
C GLN A 53 7.05 1.98 0.20
N LEU A 54 6.84 2.30 1.48
CA LEU A 54 7.48 1.58 2.58
C LEU A 54 6.99 0.12 2.66
N LEU A 55 5.70 -0.14 2.48
CA LEU A 55 5.15 -1.50 2.48
C LEU A 55 5.70 -2.32 1.30
N GLU A 56 5.83 -1.73 0.12
CA GLU A 56 6.46 -2.38 -1.03
C GLU A 56 7.92 -2.77 -0.70
N ALA A 57 8.69 -1.85 -0.12
CA ALA A 57 10.07 -2.11 0.26
C ALA A 57 10.19 -3.19 1.35
N LEU A 58 9.40 -3.10 2.43
CA LEU A 58 9.39 -4.09 3.50
C LEU A 58 8.97 -5.47 3.00
N GLY A 59 7.97 -5.56 2.12
CA GLY A 59 7.53 -6.85 1.61
C GLY A 59 8.63 -7.54 0.78
N ARG A 60 9.48 -6.77 0.09
CA ARG A 60 10.64 -7.29 -0.65
C ARG A 60 11.79 -7.75 0.27
N GLU A 61 11.79 -7.38 1.54
CA GLU A 61 12.80 -7.84 2.49
C GLU A 61 12.72 -9.36 2.68
N PRO A 62 13.81 -10.11 2.45
CA PRO A 62 13.81 -11.57 2.55
C PRO A 62 13.34 -12.11 3.90
N ALA A 63 13.54 -11.34 4.97
CA ALA A 63 13.16 -11.70 6.33
C ALA A 63 11.66 -11.57 6.63
N LEU A 64 10.89 -10.81 5.83
CA LEU A 64 9.51 -10.46 6.15
C LEU A 64 8.47 -11.25 5.37
N ARG A 65 8.63 -11.34 4.03
CA ARG A 65 7.79 -12.11 3.09
C ARG A 65 6.34 -12.32 3.56
N PRO A 66 5.54 -11.24 3.69
CA PRO A 66 4.19 -11.34 4.25
C PRO A 66 3.26 -12.13 3.34
N GLY A 67 2.38 -12.95 3.92
CA GLY A 67 1.29 -13.60 3.19
C GLY A 67 0.05 -12.70 3.02
N ARG A 68 -0.06 -11.62 3.82
CA ARG A 68 -1.18 -10.67 3.78
C ARG A 68 -0.74 -9.24 4.05
N VAL A 69 -1.36 -8.30 3.34
CA VAL A 69 -1.32 -6.85 3.64
C VAL A 69 -2.76 -6.35 3.71
N VAL A 70 -3.10 -5.61 4.76
CA VAL A 70 -4.43 -4.99 4.91
C VAL A 70 -4.27 -3.48 4.94
N LEU A 71 -4.88 -2.79 3.98
CA LEU A 71 -4.90 -1.34 3.89
C LEU A 71 -6.25 -0.83 4.37
N VAL A 72 -6.26 -0.15 5.52
CA VAL A 72 -7.48 0.40 6.13
C VAL A 72 -7.59 1.88 5.77
N GLY A 73 -8.76 2.28 5.26
CA GLY A 73 -9.13 3.69 5.10
C GLY A 73 -10.05 3.91 3.91
N GLU A 74 -9.78 3.24 2.79
CA GLU A 74 -10.61 3.32 1.59
C GLU A 74 -11.48 2.07 1.52
N ALA A 75 -12.80 2.25 1.36
CA ALA A 75 -13.77 1.15 1.30
C ALA A 75 -13.50 0.14 0.17
N GLY A 76 -12.62 0.47 -0.77
CA GLY A 76 -12.15 -0.38 -1.85
C GLY A 76 -11.59 0.45 -3.00
N VAL A 77 -11.27 -0.22 -4.09
CA VAL A 77 -10.99 0.41 -5.39
C VAL A 77 -12.28 0.42 -6.19
N TYR A 78 -12.53 1.50 -6.93
CA TYR A 78 -13.75 1.70 -7.70
C TYR A 78 -13.43 1.90 -9.19
N THR A 79 -14.43 1.67 -10.05
CA THR A 79 -14.31 1.86 -11.51
C THR A 79 -14.03 3.30 -11.94
N ALA A 80 -14.38 4.26 -11.09
CA ALA A 80 -14.04 5.69 -11.17
C ALA A 80 -14.00 6.26 -9.74
N ASP A 81 -13.62 7.53 -9.55
CA ASP A 81 -13.66 8.14 -8.21
C ASP A 81 -15.12 8.27 -7.71
N PRO A 82 -15.52 7.55 -6.64
CA PRO A 82 -16.90 7.53 -6.15
C PRO A 82 -17.36 8.86 -5.54
N ARG A 83 -16.44 9.80 -5.26
CA ARG A 83 -16.76 11.14 -4.78
C ARG A 83 -17.27 12.06 -5.88
N SER A 84 -16.84 11.81 -7.13
CA SER A 84 -17.20 12.63 -8.29
C SER A 84 -18.10 11.90 -9.29
N ASN A 85 -18.11 10.57 -9.28
CA ASN A 85 -18.95 9.76 -10.15
C ASN A 85 -19.87 8.84 -9.32
N PRO A 86 -21.17 9.17 -9.20
CA PRO A 86 -22.15 8.33 -8.50
C PRO A 86 -22.36 6.94 -9.11
N ALA A 87 -21.99 6.74 -10.38
CA ALA A 87 -22.04 5.44 -11.05
C ALA A 87 -20.76 4.61 -10.84
N ALA A 88 -19.82 5.07 -10.01
CA ALA A 88 -18.64 4.30 -9.67
C ALA A 88 -19.02 3.06 -8.86
N GLU A 89 -18.61 1.89 -9.34
CA GLU A 89 -18.86 0.61 -8.70
C GLU A 89 -17.58 0.08 -8.06
N ARG A 90 -17.70 -0.54 -6.87
CA ARG A 90 -16.56 -1.14 -6.18
C ARG A 90 -16.09 -2.36 -6.97
N ILE A 91 -14.79 -2.44 -7.20
CA ILE A 91 -14.12 -3.57 -7.83
C ILE A 91 -13.80 -4.59 -6.73
N PRO A 92 -14.43 -5.77 -6.68
CA PRO A 92 -14.21 -6.73 -5.59
C PRO A 92 -12.83 -7.41 -5.66
N ARG A 93 -12.31 -7.63 -6.87
CA ARG A 93 -11.02 -8.29 -7.11
C ARG A 93 -10.24 -7.61 -8.23
N ILE A 94 -8.95 -7.39 -7.98
CA ILE A 94 -7.96 -6.93 -8.95
C ILE A 94 -6.96 -8.07 -9.16
N SER A 95 -6.68 -8.38 -10.43
CA SER A 95 -5.81 -9.47 -10.87
C SER A 95 -5.16 -9.12 -12.21
N ALA A 96 -4.34 -10.02 -12.74
CA ALA A 96 -3.63 -9.79 -14.01
C ALA A 96 -4.58 -9.53 -15.19
N GLN A 97 -5.83 -10.02 -15.10
CA GLN A 97 -6.83 -9.87 -16.16
C GLN A 97 -7.44 -8.46 -16.21
N ASN A 98 -7.42 -7.69 -15.12
CA ASN A 98 -8.12 -6.39 -15.06
C ASN A 98 -7.27 -5.22 -14.55
N ILE A 99 -6.04 -5.45 -14.10
CA ILE A 99 -5.17 -4.41 -13.54
C ILE A 99 -5.02 -3.19 -14.48
N ASP A 100 -4.82 -3.41 -15.78
CA ASP A 100 -4.68 -2.30 -16.73
C ASP A 100 -5.94 -1.44 -16.82
N ALA A 101 -7.13 -2.06 -16.75
CA ALA A 101 -8.39 -1.34 -16.74
C ALA A 101 -8.58 -0.58 -15.42
N VAL A 102 -8.24 -1.21 -14.30
CA VAL A 102 -8.30 -0.60 -12.96
C VAL A 102 -7.39 0.63 -12.90
N LEU A 103 -6.14 0.53 -13.37
CA LEU A 103 -5.19 1.64 -13.35
C LEU A 103 -5.63 2.81 -14.26
N ARG A 104 -6.34 2.53 -15.36
CA ARG A 104 -6.94 3.59 -16.20
C ARG A 104 -8.12 4.29 -15.52
N GLY A 105 -8.94 3.54 -14.78
CA GLY A 105 -10.10 4.09 -14.05
C GLY A 105 -9.74 4.76 -12.72
N ALA A 106 -8.67 4.30 -12.07
CA ALA A 106 -8.10 4.92 -10.88
C ALA A 106 -7.48 6.28 -11.29
N GLY A 107 -8.23 7.36 -11.04
CA GLY A 107 -7.76 8.72 -11.28
C GLY A 107 -6.49 9.05 -10.48
N GLY A 108 -5.83 10.14 -10.87
CA GLY A 108 -4.77 10.76 -10.07
C GLY A 108 -5.30 11.32 -8.75
N SER A 109 -4.41 11.84 -7.91
CA SER A 109 -4.79 12.44 -6.63
C SER A 109 -5.70 13.68 -6.80
N HIS A 110 -6.46 13.99 -5.74
CA HIS A 110 -7.21 15.24 -5.62
C HIS A 110 -6.56 16.12 -4.54
N GLY A 111 -6.32 17.39 -4.85
CA GLY A 111 -5.76 18.37 -3.89
C GLY A 111 -4.25 18.24 -3.67
N ALA A 112 -3.80 18.40 -2.42
CA ALA A 112 -2.38 18.44 -2.04
C ALA A 112 -1.72 17.05 -1.89
N ASP A 113 -2.37 15.97 -2.32
CA ASP A 113 -1.79 14.63 -2.26
C ASP A 113 -0.70 14.47 -3.34
N VAL A 114 0.54 14.55 -2.86
CA VAL A 114 1.78 14.45 -3.65
C VAL A 114 2.22 13.01 -3.93
N THR A 115 1.48 12.01 -3.44
CA THR A 115 1.85 10.58 -3.55
C THR A 115 1.20 9.87 -4.74
N GLY A 116 0.27 10.55 -5.43
CA GLY A 116 -0.43 10.05 -6.62
C GLY A 116 -1.69 9.21 -6.33
N GLY A 117 -2.17 9.21 -5.09
CA GLY A 117 -3.51 8.75 -4.71
C GLY A 117 -3.78 7.27 -4.95
N MET A 118 -5.03 6.95 -5.30
CA MET A 118 -5.49 5.56 -5.46
C MET A 118 -4.73 4.82 -6.55
N ARG A 119 -4.37 5.49 -7.65
CA ARG A 119 -3.59 4.88 -8.73
C ARG A 119 -2.23 4.38 -8.23
N SER A 120 -1.45 5.23 -7.58
CA SER A 120 -0.14 4.85 -7.02
C SER A 120 -0.24 3.71 -6.02
N LYS A 121 -1.26 3.74 -5.16
CA LYS A 121 -1.53 2.68 -4.18
C LYS A 121 -1.78 1.33 -4.84
N VAL A 122 -2.68 1.29 -5.83
CA VAL A 122 -2.97 0.04 -6.58
C VAL A 122 -1.73 -0.44 -7.32
N GLU A 123 -0.98 0.46 -7.95
CA GLU A 123 0.24 0.12 -8.69
C GLU A 123 1.32 -0.49 -7.79
N LEU A 124 1.61 0.12 -6.64
CA LEU A 124 2.61 -0.38 -5.68
C LEU A 124 2.19 -1.73 -5.08
N MET A 125 0.92 -1.88 -4.70
CA MET A 125 0.41 -3.14 -4.16
C MET A 125 0.39 -4.25 -5.21
N TRP A 126 0.07 -3.93 -6.47
CA TRP A 126 0.14 -4.87 -7.59
C TRP A 126 1.59 -5.34 -7.83
N ARG A 127 2.55 -4.43 -7.87
CA ARG A 127 3.99 -4.78 -7.97
C ARG A 127 4.44 -5.69 -6.84
N LEU A 128 3.95 -5.45 -5.62
CA LEU A 128 4.28 -6.27 -4.48
C LEU A 128 3.70 -7.68 -4.60
N VAL A 129 2.43 -7.81 -5.01
CA VAL A 129 1.77 -9.11 -5.28
C VAL A 129 2.52 -9.90 -6.34
N GLN A 130 2.97 -9.27 -7.42
CA GLN A 130 3.78 -9.92 -8.46
C GLN A 130 5.13 -10.43 -7.95
N THR A 131 5.67 -9.79 -6.92
CA THR A 131 6.99 -10.15 -6.36
C THR A 131 6.90 -11.26 -5.31
N LEU A 132 5.73 -11.45 -4.69
CA LEU A 132 5.53 -12.37 -3.58
C LEU A 132 4.38 -13.35 -3.89
N PRO A 133 4.70 -14.55 -4.42
CA PRO A 133 3.69 -15.56 -4.71
C PRO A 133 2.85 -15.90 -3.47
N GLY A 134 1.53 -15.85 -3.62
CA GLY A 134 0.59 -16.10 -2.52
C GLY A 134 0.30 -14.91 -1.61
N LEU A 135 0.93 -13.75 -1.83
CA LEU A 135 0.53 -12.52 -1.14
C LEU A 135 -0.89 -12.12 -1.57
N GLN A 136 -1.71 -11.78 -0.58
CA GLN A 136 -2.99 -11.12 -0.77
C GLN A 136 -2.94 -9.71 -0.15
N VAL A 137 -3.32 -8.69 -0.93
CA VAL A 137 -3.56 -7.34 -0.41
C VAL A 137 -5.07 -7.12 -0.33
N GLN A 138 -5.56 -6.59 0.79
CA GLN A 138 -6.98 -6.27 0.97
C GLN A 138 -7.13 -4.79 1.35
N LEU A 139 -7.88 -4.02 0.56
CA LEU A 139 -8.30 -2.67 0.90
C LEU A 139 -9.66 -2.74 1.57
N ILE A 140 -9.79 -2.17 2.77
CA ILE A 140 -11.03 -2.14 3.56
C ILE A 140 -11.32 -0.74 4.09
N GLY A 141 -12.61 -0.48 4.33
CA GLY A 141 -13.05 0.78 4.93
C GLY A 141 -12.68 0.89 6.42
N PRO A 142 -12.88 2.08 7.01
CA PRO A 142 -12.48 2.39 8.39
C PRO A 142 -13.53 1.98 9.44
N GLU A 143 -14.54 1.18 9.06
CA GLU A 143 -15.62 0.81 9.95
C GLU A 143 -15.12 0.04 11.19
N PRO A 144 -15.60 0.36 12.41
CA PRO A 144 -15.21 -0.33 13.62
C PRO A 144 -15.40 -1.85 13.52
N GLY A 145 -14.38 -2.61 13.92
CA GLY A 145 -14.39 -4.07 13.90
C GLY A 145 -13.99 -4.70 12.56
N LEU A 146 -13.98 -3.96 11.45
CA LEU A 146 -13.66 -4.52 10.13
C LEU A 146 -12.21 -4.99 10.02
N LEU A 147 -11.26 -4.24 10.58
CA LEU A 147 -9.86 -4.66 10.65
C LEU A 147 -9.69 -5.97 11.44
N ALA A 148 -10.35 -6.09 12.60
CA ALA A 148 -10.29 -7.31 13.40
C ALA A 148 -10.87 -8.51 12.63
N ALA A 149 -12.01 -8.30 11.95
CA ALA A 149 -12.61 -9.32 11.11
C ALA A 149 -11.70 -9.72 9.94
N ALA A 150 -11.06 -8.76 9.26
CA ALA A 150 -10.12 -9.03 8.17
C ALA A 150 -8.89 -9.82 8.64
N LEU A 151 -8.27 -9.42 9.76
CA LEU A 151 -7.12 -10.12 10.34
C LEU A 151 -7.45 -11.57 10.74
N LEU A 152 -8.67 -11.80 11.24
CA LEU A 152 -9.18 -13.12 11.61
C LEU A 152 -9.70 -13.94 10.40
N GLY A 153 -9.77 -13.36 9.20
CA GLY A 153 -10.28 -14.03 7.99
C GLY A 153 -11.81 -14.11 7.89
N ASN A 154 -12.53 -13.34 8.71
CA ASN A 154 -13.99 -13.33 8.80
C ASN A 154 -14.65 -12.27 7.89
N ALA A 155 -13.86 -11.56 7.07
CA ALA A 155 -14.35 -10.54 6.14
C ALA A 155 -13.73 -10.68 4.74
N PRO A 156 -13.83 -11.85 4.08
CA PRO A 156 -13.19 -12.10 2.79
C PRO A 156 -13.76 -11.23 1.66
N ASP A 157 -15.03 -10.81 1.74
CA ASP A 157 -15.69 -10.00 0.72
C ASP A 157 -15.66 -8.50 1.02
N ALA A 158 -14.97 -8.10 2.09
CA ALA A 158 -14.84 -6.69 2.45
C ALA A 158 -13.89 -5.96 1.48
N GLY A 159 -14.39 -4.86 0.94
CA GLY A 159 -13.67 -3.95 0.06
C GLY A 159 -13.15 -4.58 -1.22
N THR A 160 -11.84 -4.51 -1.45
CA THR A 160 -11.18 -4.97 -2.67
C THR A 160 -9.97 -5.84 -2.36
N ILE A 161 -9.88 -6.99 -3.01
CA ILE A 161 -8.71 -7.87 -2.95
C ILE A 161 -7.83 -7.65 -4.18
N ILE A 162 -6.52 -7.54 -3.97
CA ILE A 162 -5.49 -7.59 -5.01
C ILE A 162 -4.67 -8.86 -4.80
N ALA A 163 -4.65 -9.73 -5.81
CA ALA A 163 -3.90 -10.98 -5.82
C ALA A 163 -3.68 -11.42 -7.29
N GLU A 164 -2.66 -12.23 -7.56
CA GLU A 164 -2.48 -12.82 -8.90
C GLU A 164 -3.69 -13.65 -9.38
#